data_AF-A0A3S0CNI8-F1
#
_entry.id   AF-A0A3S0CNI8-F1
#
_cell.length_a   1.000
_cell.length_b   1.000
_cell.length_c   1.000
_cell.angle_alpha   90.00
_cell.angle_beta   90.00
_cell.angle_gamma   90.00
#
_symmetry.space_group_name_H-M   'P 1'
#
loop_
_entity.id
_entity.type
_entity.pdbx_description
1 polymer ?
#
loop_
_entity_poly.entity_id
_entity_poly.type
_entity_poly.pdbx_seq_one_letter_code
_entity_poly.pdbx_strand_id
1 'polypeptide(L)'
;MYSTLLPLHSLVRWMVLISLLFAIYRSYNGWFSNKEFLGFDNMVRHWTATIAHIQLVIGLWLYFVSPITDYFMNNPQEAVHLREIRFFGMEHSLMMFIAIVVITIGSVKAKRKSTDTEKFKTMAIWFTAGLLIILSSIPWQFSPLTSRPYFRAF
;
A
#
# COMPACT_ATOMS: atom_id res chain seq x y z
N MET A 1 20.85 9.60 4.80
CA MET A 1 19.55 9.63 4.10
C MET A 1 18.79 8.33 4.23
N TYR A 2 19.38 7.19 3.84
CA TYR A 2 18.76 5.87 4.00
C TYR A 2 18.30 5.56 5.45
N SER A 3 19.15 5.84 6.44
CA SER A 3 18.88 5.63 7.88
C SER A 3 17.64 6.36 8.40
N THR A 4 17.23 7.47 7.76
CA THR A 4 16.04 8.24 8.13
C THR A 4 14.81 7.83 7.31
N LEU A 5 14.98 7.64 6.00
CA LEU A 5 13.89 7.29 5.08
C LEU A 5 13.32 5.91 5.36
N LEU A 6 14.16 4.96 5.77
CA LEU A 6 13.74 3.58 6.02
C LEU A 6 12.80 3.43 7.24
N PRO A 7 13.11 3.98 8.43
CA PRO A 7 12.14 4.04 9.53
C PRO A 7 10.89 4.83 9.18
N LEU A 8 11.02 5.96 8.47
CA LEU A 8 9.88 6.77 8.04
C LEU A 8 8.94 5.98 7.12
N HIS A 9 9.48 5.28 6.12
CA HIS A 9 8.71 4.41 5.24
C HIS A 9 8.01 3.28 6.00
N SER A 10 8.67 2.73 7.02
CA SER A 10 8.09 1.71 7.90
C SER A 10 6.94 2.26 8.74
N LEU A 11 7.04 3.51 9.21
CA LEU A 11 5.98 4.18 9.97
C LEU A 11 4.77 4.47 9.08
N VAL A 12 4.99 5.05 7.91
CA VAL A 12 3.90 5.40 6.98
C VAL A 12 3.21 4.15 6.42
N ARG A 13 3.91 3.01 6.28
CA ARG A 13 3.28 1.70 5.98
C ARG A 13 2.17 1.37 6.98
N TRP A 14 2.39 1.58 8.28
CA TRP A 14 1.37 1.33 9.31
C TRP A 14 0.19 2.29 9.17
N MET A 15 0.43 3.55 8.80
CA MET A 15 -0.64 4.50 8.49
C MET A 15 -1.48 4.05 7.28
N VAL A 16 -0.85 3.52 6.22
CA VAL A 16 -1.54 2.92 5.07
C VAL A 16 -2.43 1.76 5.54
N LEU A 17 -1.88 0.82 6.30
CA LEU A 17 -2.65 -0.35 6.75
C LEU A 17 -3.85 0.05 7.61
N ILE A 18 -3.66 0.94 8.58
CA ILE A 18 -4.73 1.39 9.48
C ILE A 18 -5.82 2.12 8.70
N SER A 19 -5.44 3.08 7.85
CA SER A 19 -6.41 3.84 7.05
C SER A 19 -7.17 2.96 6.06
N LEU A 20 -6.48 2.02 5.40
CA LEU A 20 -7.08 1.11 4.44
C LEU A 20 -8.04 0.12 5.10
N LEU A 21 -7.66 -0.48 6.24
CA LEU A 21 -8.54 -1.35 7.03
C LEU A 21 -9.78 -0.59 7.52
N PHE A 22 -9.61 0.64 8.01
CA PHE A 22 -10.72 1.47 8.44
C PHE A 22 -11.67 1.82 7.29
N ALA A 23 -11.13 2.19 6.13
CA ALA A 23 -11.94 2.45 4.93
C ALA A 23 -12.68 1.19 4.46
N ILE A 24 -12.04 0.02 4.50
CA ILE A 24 -12.68 -1.26 4.19
C ILE A 24 -13.82 -1.55 5.17
N TYR A 25 -13.59 -1.42 6.47
CA TYR A 25 -14.64 -1.59 7.48
C TYR A 25 -15.83 -0.66 7.23
N ARG A 26 -15.57 0.65 7.03
CA ARG A 26 -16.61 1.63 6.67
C ARG A 26 -17.37 1.23 5.42
N SER A 27 -16.66 0.77 4.40
CA SER A 27 -17.25 0.41 3.10
C SER A 27 -18.20 -0.78 3.18
N TYR A 28 -17.82 -1.86 3.88
CA TYR A 28 -18.68 -3.02 4.05
C TYR A 28 -19.87 -2.72 4.96
N ASN A 29 -19.66 -1.98 6.05
CA ASN A 29 -20.74 -1.54 6.93
C ASN A 29 -21.75 -0.64 6.20
N GLY A 30 -21.28 0.30 5.39
CA GLY A 30 -22.14 1.16 4.58
C GLY A 30 -22.91 0.39 3.51
N TRP A 31 -22.23 -0.56 2.85
CA TRP A 31 -22.84 -1.40 1.81
C TRP A 31 -23.92 -2.34 2.37
N PHE A 32 -23.62 -3.13 3.40
CA PHE A 32 -24.55 -4.14 3.92
C PHE A 32 -25.70 -3.56 4.73
N SER A 33 -25.52 -2.39 5.32
CA SER A 33 -26.58 -1.70 6.05
C SER A 33 -27.33 -0.65 5.21
N ASN A 34 -27.08 -0.56 3.89
CA ASN A 34 -27.69 0.43 2.99
C ASN A 34 -27.64 1.87 3.53
N LYS A 35 -26.50 2.28 4.07
CA LYS A 35 -26.32 3.63 4.62
C LYS A 35 -26.14 4.65 3.50
N GLU A 36 -26.48 5.90 3.80
CA GLU A 36 -26.10 7.04 2.97
C GLU A 36 -24.58 7.25 3.01
N PHE A 37 -24.01 7.66 1.87
CA PHE A 37 -22.57 7.91 1.75
C PHE A 37 -22.27 9.35 2.15
N LEU A 38 -21.80 9.54 3.38
CA LEU A 38 -21.64 10.86 3.98
C LEU A 38 -20.31 11.52 3.60
N GLY A 39 -20.19 12.82 3.90
CA GLY A 39 -18.94 13.57 3.72
C GLY A 39 -17.75 12.94 4.46
N PHE A 40 -17.99 12.34 5.63
CA PHE A 40 -16.97 11.59 6.37
C PHE A 40 -16.45 10.36 5.59
N ASP A 41 -17.33 9.59 4.95
CA ASP A 41 -16.91 8.46 4.11
C ASP A 41 -16.08 8.91 2.91
N ASN A 42 -16.49 10.04 2.30
CA ASN A 42 -15.72 10.64 1.22
C ASN A 42 -14.33 11.08 1.68
N MET A 43 -14.22 11.65 2.88
CA MET A 43 -12.96 12.03 3.51
C MET A 43 -12.08 10.81 3.77
N VAL A 44 -12.64 9.73 4.33
CA VAL A 44 -11.92 8.46 4.58
C VAL A 44 -11.39 7.87 3.27
N ARG A 45 -12.23 7.80 2.22
CA ARG A 45 -11.85 7.37 0.87
C ARG A 45 -10.68 8.18 0.32
N HIS A 46 -10.75 9.51 0.46
CA HIS A 46 -9.72 10.42 -0.06
C HIS A 46 -8.40 10.29 0.69
N TRP A 47 -8.42 10.39 2.03
CA TRP A 47 -7.21 10.30 2.84
C TRP A 47 -6.52 8.96 2.75
N THR A 48 -7.26 7.85 2.67
CA THR A 48 -6.68 6.52 2.47
C THR A 48 -5.84 6.48 1.18
N ALA A 49 -6.38 7.01 0.07
CA ALA A 49 -5.64 7.10 -1.18
C ALA A 49 -4.45 8.09 -1.07
N THR A 50 -4.61 9.23 -0.39
CA THR A 50 -3.53 10.20 -0.18
C THR A 50 -2.38 9.61 0.63
N ILE A 51 -2.66 8.92 1.72
CA ILE A 51 -1.65 8.24 2.56
C ILE A 51 -0.92 7.17 1.74
N ALA A 52 -1.63 6.41 0.90
CA ALA A 52 -1.01 5.44 -0.01
C ALA A 52 -0.08 6.10 -1.05
N HIS A 53 -0.42 7.28 -1.59
CA HIS A 53 0.49 8.03 -2.46
C HIS A 53 1.71 8.58 -1.71
N ILE A 54 1.54 9.07 -0.47
CA ILE A 54 2.68 9.49 0.37
C ILE A 54 3.63 8.31 0.59
N GLN A 55 3.09 7.12 0.90
CA GLN A 55 3.87 5.90 1.01
C GLN A 55 4.64 5.57 -0.27
N LEU A 56 4.00 5.74 -1.45
CA LEU A 56 4.65 5.54 -2.74
C LEU A 56 5.84 6.48 -2.92
N VAL A 57 5.65 7.77 -2.68
CA VAL A 57 6.69 8.78 -2.87
C VAL A 57 7.89 8.51 -1.96
N ILE A 58 7.63 8.23 -0.67
CA ILE A 58 8.69 7.87 0.28
C ILE A 58 9.36 6.55 -0.14
N GLY A 59 8.59 5.57 -0.61
CA GLY A 59 9.09 4.28 -1.08
C GLY A 59 9.97 4.38 -2.32
N LEU A 60 9.57 5.19 -3.31
CA LEU A 60 10.37 5.47 -4.50
C LEU A 60 11.65 6.20 -4.13
N TRP A 61 11.59 7.19 -3.24
CA TRP A 61 12.81 7.84 -2.75
C TRP A 61 13.74 6.83 -2.06
N LEU A 62 13.19 6.00 -1.17
CA LEU A 62 13.95 4.93 -0.52
C LEU A 62 14.56 3.97 -1.53
N TYR A 63 13.85 3.63 -2.60
CA TYR A 63 14.31 2.76 -3.67
C TYR A 63 15.57 3.31 -4.38
N PHE A 64 15.67 4.62 -4.58
CA PHE A 64 16.84 5.23 -5.21
C PHE A 64 18.06 5.40 -4.29
N VAL A 65 17.88 5.37 -2.97
CA VAL A 65 18.98 5.56 -2.00
C VAL A 65 19.34 4.30 -1.22
N SER A 66 18.67 3.18 -1.51
CA SER A 66 18.82 1.93 -0.78
C SER A 66 19.99 1.10 -1.33
N PRO A 67 20.93 0.63 -0.50
CA PRO A 67 22.03 -0.21 -0.96
C PRO A 67 21.57 -1.52 -1.63
N ILE A 68 20.43 -2.07 -1.20
CA ILE A 68 19.88 -3.32 -1.74
C ILE A 68 19.41 -3.14 -3.19
N THR A 69 18.75 -2.02 -3.46
CA THR A 69 18.19 -1.71 -4.77
C THR A 69 19.26 -1.17 -5.70
N ASP A 70 20.23 -0.42 -5.17
CA ASP A 70 21.45 -0.03 -5.88
C ASP A 70 22.23 -1.27 -6.37
N TYR A 71 22.47 -2.24 -5.49
CA TYR A 71 23.12 -3.49 -5.88
C TYR A 71 22.32 -4.26 -6.96
N PHE A 72 20.98 -4.31 -6.84
CA PHE A 72 20.11 -4.93 -7.85
C PHE A 72 20.27 -4.27 -9.23
N MET A 73 20.30 -2.93 -9.28
CA MET A 73 20.42 -2.18 -10.53
C MET A 73 21.79 -2.34 -11.19
N ASN A 74 22.85 -2.43 -10.40
CA ASN A 74 24.22 -2.56 -10.90
C ASN A 74 24.58 -4.01 -11.29
N ASN A 75 23.89 -5.01 -10.72
CA ASN A 75 24.20 -6.43 -10.93
C ASN A 75 22.95 -7.27 -11.28
N PRO A 76 22.12 -6.90 -12.27
CA PRO A 76 20.82 -7.51 -12.48
C PRO A 76 20.87 -9.01 -12.76
N GLN A 77 21.90 -9.50 -13.47
CA GLN A 77 22.06 -10.91 -13.82
C GLN A 77 22.27 -11.81 -12.59
N GLU A 78 23.04 -11.34 -11.61
CA GLU A 78 23.26 -12.07 -10.35
C GLU A 78 22.09 -11.82 -9.37
N ALA A 79 21.66 -10.57 -9.27
CA ALA A 79 20.69 -10.12 -8.28
C ALA A 79 19.31 -10.79 -8.43
N VAL A 80 18.91 -11.18 -9.65
CA VAL A 80 17.67 -11.94 -9.86
C VAL A 80 17.71 -13.34 -9.24
N HIS A 81 18.88 -13.92 -8.99
CA HIS A 81 19.01 -15.20 -8.31
C HIS A 81 19.08 -15.04 -6.78
N LEU A 82 19.43 -13.86 -6.29
CA LEU A 82 19.46 -13.52 -4.86
C LEU A 82 18.08 -13.10 -4.37
N ARG A 83 17.41 -14.00 -3.66
CA ARG A 83 15.99 -13.85 -3.26
C ARG A 83 15.68 -12.53 -2.55
N GLU A 84 16.46 -12.14 -1.56
CA GLU A 84 16.22 -10.90 -0.81
C GLU A 84 16.42 -9.66 -1.68
N ILE A 85 17.47 -9.65 -2.49
CA ILE A 85 17.79 -8.56 -3.41
C ILE A 85 16.70 -8.44 -4.49
N ARG A 86 16.31 -9.54 -5.11
CA ARG A 86 15.21 -9.58 -6.09
C ARG A 86 13.89 -9.09 -5.50
N PHE A 87 13.57 -9.49 -4.26
CA PHE A 87 12.33 -9.09 -3.61
C PHE A 87 12.25 -7.56 -3.48
N PHE A 88 13.25 -6.91 -2.91
CA PHE A 88 13.23 -5.45 -2.73
C PHE A 88 13.51 -4.68 -4.03
N GLY A 89 14.33 -5.24 -4.91
CA GLY A 89 14.69 -4.66 -6.21
C GLY A 89 13.53 -4.67 -7.21
N MET A 90 12.64 -5.65 -7.14
CA MET A 90 11.62 -5.84 -8.19
C MET A 90 10.24 -6.19 -7.65
N GLU A 91 10.11 -7.27 -6.86
CA GLU A 91 8.80 -7.83 -6.53
C GLU A 91 8.00 -6.88 -5.61
N HIS A 92 8.62 -6.40 -4.54
CA HIS A 92 8.02 -5.49 -3.58
C HIS A 92 7.63 -4.16 -4.22
N SER A 93 8.57 -3.50 -4.92
CA SER A 93 8.32 -2.19 -5.53
C SER A 93 7.21 -2.26 -6.58
N LEU A 94 7.22 -3.29 -7.43
CA LEU A 94 6.19 -3.52 -8.44
C LEU A 94 4.82 -3.77 -7.81
N MET A 95 4.73 -4.66 -6.82
CA MET A 95 3.45 -4.99 -6.18
C MET A 95 2.88 -3.82 -5.38
N MET A 96 3.73 -3.02 -4.71
CA MET A 96 3.28 -1.80 -4.03
C MET A 96 2.74 -0.78 -5.04
N PHE A 97 3.42 -0.58 -6.17
CA PHE A 97 2.95 0.31 -7.23
C PHE A 97 1.58 -0.13 -7.78
N ILE A 98 1.43 -1.41 -8.09
CA ILE A 98 0.15 -1.99 -8.56
C ILE A 98 -0.95 -1.78 -7.51
N ALA A 99 -0.68 -2.05 -6.23
CA ALA A 99 -1.66 -1.85 -5.18
C ALA A 99 -2.15 -0.40 -5.09
N ILE A 100 -1.23 0.57 -5.20
CA ILE A 100 -1.56 1.99 -5.16
C ILE A 100 -2.39 2.40 -6.38
N VAL A 101 -2.05 1.89 -7.58
CA VAL A 101 -2.88 2.10 -8.79
C VAL A 101 -4.30 1.55 -8.58
N VAL A 102 -4.44 0.33 -8.04
CA VAL A 102 -5.73 -0.29 -7.72
C VAL A 102 -6.52 0.57 -6.72
N ILE A 103 -5.89 1.01 -5.62
CA ILE A 103 -6.52 1.89 -4.61
C ILE A 103 -6.97 3.21 -5.26
N THR A 104 -6.14 3.81 -6.10
CA THR A 104 -6.45 5.08 -6.77
C THR A 104 -7.61 4.94 -7.75
N ILE A 105 -7.63 3.88 -8.56
CA ILE A 105 -8.75 3.59 -9.46
C ILE A 105 -10.04 3.37 -8.66
N GLY A 106 -9.97 2.60 -7.57
CA GLY A 106 -11.11 2.36 -6.67
C GLY A 106 -11.65 3.66 -6.07
N SER A 107 -10.75 4.51 -5.60
CA SER A 107 -11.07 5.81 -5.00
C SER A 107 -11.73 6.76 -6.01
N VAL A 108 -11.19 6.85 -7.24
CA VAL A 108 -11.76 7.68 -8.30
C VAL A 108 -13.10 7.12 -8.79
N LYS A 109 -13.22 5.80 -8.97
CA LYS A 109 -14.48 5.16 -9.38
C LYS A 109 -15.56 5.36 -8.33
N ALA A 110 -15.27 5.13 -7.05
CA ALA A 110 -16.23 5.35 -5.97
C ALA A 110 -16.72 6.81 -5.93
N LYS A 111 -15.84 7.80 -6.13
CA LYS A 111 -16.23 9.21 -6.21
C LYS A 111 -17.26 9.51 -7.32
N ARG A 112 -17.20 8.76 -8.43
CA ARG A 112 -18.02 8.98 -9.64
C ARG A 112 -19.31 8.16 -9.67
N LYS A 113 -19.59 7.34 -8.66
CA LYS A 113 -20.83 6.54 -8.59
C LYS A 113 -22.03 7.41 -8.18
N SER A 114 -23.17 7.15 -8.80
CA SER A 114 -24.39 7.92 -8.60
C SER A 114 -25.12 7.55 -7.31
N THR A 115 -25.15 6.26 -6.97
CA THR A 115 -25.85 5.77 -5.77
C THR A 115 -24.88 5.48 -4.63
N ASP A 116 -25.33 5.68 -3.39
CA ASP A 116 -24.50 5.48 -2.19
C ASP A 116 -24.07 4.03 -2.00
N THR A 117 -24.98 3.09 -2.28
CA THR A 117 -24.67 1.65 -2.29
C THR A 117 -23.54 1.32 -3.26
N GLU A 118 -23.55 1.90 -4.48
CA GLU A 118 -22.47 1.68 -5.44
C GLU A 118 -21.15 2.33 -5.01
N LYS A 119 -21.18 3.50 -4.36
CA LYS A 119 -19.97 4.14 -3.80
C LYS A 119 -19.32 3.21 -2.77
N PHE A 120 -20.09 2.71 -1.80
CA PHE A 120 -19.61 1.79 -0.78
C PHE A 120 -19.13 0.46 -1.36
N LYS A 121 -19.91 -0.18 -2.24
CA LYS A 121 -19.52 -1.43 -2.91
C LYS A 121 -18.23 -1.28 -3.71
N THR A 122 -18.09 -0.18 -4.45
CA THR A 122 -16.88 0.10 -5.23
C THR A 122 -15.68 0.28 -4.30
N MET A 123 -15.83 1.07 -3.23
CA MET A 123 -14.77 1.26 -2.24
C MET A 123 -14.35 -0.08 -1.61
N ALA A 124 -15.31 -0.91 -1.19
CA ALA A 124 -15.06 -2.20 -0.57
C ALA A 124 -14.25 -3.15 -1.45
N ILE A 125 -14.68 -3.36 -2.69
CA ILE A 125 -14.04 -4.31 -3.60
C ILE A 125 -12.62 -3.86 -3.95
N TRP A 126 -12.47 -2.60 -4.37
CA TRP A 126 -11.17 -2.10 -4.84
C TRP A 126 -10.16 -1.94 -3.71
N PHE A 127 -10.58 -1.47 -2.53
CA PHE A 127 -9.66 -1.31 -1.40
C PHE A 127 -9.27 -2.67 -0.82
N THR A 128 -10.18 -3.65 -0.81
CA THR A 128 -9.84 -5.03 -0.42
C THR A 128 -8.84 -5.65 -1.40
N ALA A 129 -9.03 -5.47 -2.71
CA ALA A 129 -8.06 -5.94 -3.70
C ALA A 129 -6.67 -5.29 -3.48
N GLY A 130 -6.62 -3.97 -3.25
CA GLY A 130 -5.39 -3.25 -2.91
C GLY A 130 -4.75 -3.77 -1.63
N LEU A 131 -5.54 -4.03 -0.58
CA LEU A 131 -5.06 -4.59 0.68
C LEU A 131 -4.43 -5.96 0.48
N LEU A 132 -5.07 -6.87 -0.27
CA LEU A 132 -4.52 -8.21 -0.53
C LEU A 132 -3.16 -8.16 -1.26
N ILE A 133 -3.02 -7.25 -2.23
CA ILE A 133 -1.74 -7.03 -2.92
C ILE A 133 -0.68 -6.46 -1.96
N ILE A 134 -1.05 -5.53 -1.07
CA ILE A 134 -0.14 -5.00 -0.05
C ILE A 134 0.31 -6.12 0.89
N LEU A 135 -0.63 -6.89 1.45
CA LEU A 135 -0.34 -7.94 2.43
C LEU A 135 0.55 -9.05 1.85
N SER A 136 0.42 -9.39 0.56
CA SER A 136 1.26 -10.40 -0.09
C SER A 136 2.72 -9.99 -0.24
N SER A 137 2.99 -8.68 -0.22
CA SER A 137 4.29 -8.11 -0.58
C SER A 137 4.89 -7.25 0.53
N ILE A 138 4.37 -7.32 1.76
CA ILE A 138 5.06 -6.81 2.95
C ILE A 138 6.06 -7.87 3.44
N PRO A 139 7.32 -7.49 3.76
CA PRO A 139 8.32 -8.40 4.33
C PRO A 139 8.03 -8.65 5.82
N TRP A 140 6.99 -9.42 6.12
CA TRP A 140 6.58 -9.74 7.49
C TRP A 140 7.68 -10.45 8.27
N GLN A 141 7.77 -10.25 9.60
CA GLN A 141 8.72 -10.98 10.44
C GLN A 141 8.56 -12.51 10.34
N PHE A 142 7.32 -12.99 10.20
CA PHE A 142 7.03 -14.42 10.04
C PHE A 142 7.20 -14.93 8.61
N SER A 143 7.51 -14.08 7.63
CA SER A 143 7.60 -14.50 6.23
C SER A 143 8.84 -15.38 6.02
N PRO A 144 8.69 -16.61 5.51
CA PRO A 144 9.81 -17.46 5.12
C PRO A 144 10.47 -16.97 3.81
N LEU A 145 9.88 -15.96 3.14
CA LEU A 145 10.40 -15.40 1.90
C LEU A 145 11.42 -14.29 2.18
N THR A 146 11.03 -13.33 3.03
CA THR A 146 11.83 -12.16 3.45
C THR A 146 11.36 -11.68 4.83
N SER A 147 12.20 -11.87 5.86
CA SER A 147 11.86 -11.46 7.23
C SER A 147 12.51 -10.12 7.58
N ARG A 148 11.70 -9.15 7.99
CA ARG A 148 12.17 -7.85 8.52
C ARG A 148 11.42 -7.49 9.80
N PRO A 149 12.05 -6.74 10.72
CA PRO A 149 11.37 -6.24 11.92
C PRO A 149 10.10 -5.46 11.61
N TYR A 150 9.07 -5.60 12.44
CA TYR A 150 7.82 -4.83 12.29
C TYR A 150 8.02 -3.32 12.47
N PHE A 151 8.94 -2.94 13.36
CA PHE A 151 9.32 -1.56 13.62
C PHE A 151 10.82 -1.42 13.44
N ARG A 152 11.24 -0.28 12.89
CA ARG A 152 12.66 0.12 12.82
C ARG A 152 12.79 1.42 13.62
N ALA A 153 13.69 1.42 14.58
CA ALA A 153 14.00 2.61 15.38
C ALA A 153 14.81 3.61 14.55
N PHE A 154 14.75 4.88 14.97
CA PHE A 154 15.56 5.98 14.46
C PHE A 154 16.92 6.03 15.15
#